data_AF-A0A1W9ULJ0-F1
#
_entry.id   AF-A0A1W9ULJ0-F1
#
_cell.length_a   1.000
_cell.length_b   1.000
_cell.length_c   1.000
_cell.angle_alpha   90.00
_cell.angle_beta   90.00
_cell.angle_gamma   90.00
#
_symmetry.space_group_name_H-M   'P 1'
#
loop_
_entity.id
_entity.type
_entity.pdbx_description
1 polymer ?
#
loop_
_entity_poly.entity_id
_entity_poly.type
_entity_poly.pdbx_seq_one_letter_code
_entity_poly.pdbx_strand_id
1 'polypeptide(L)'
;MDEVHWAAPPERDEAGSPNVVGAVALAASIRILSQVGMDAIADHEKNLTRHALRRLKIIDGVRIYGSTDPDRLDDRLGVISFAVKDMPHAQVAAILGFEGGIGVRNGCFCAHPYLLHLLGLSEDKAQVYQQEILNGDRSNLPGLVRASFGCYNTTEEIDHLADMLERIVAGDYRGDYVLHKPTGDYVPQTFDPAILHRYFSL
;
A
#
# COMPACT_ATOMS: atom_id res chain seq x y z
N MET A 1 -37.04 -29.77 -24.98
CA MET A 1 -37.13 -29.02 -23.69
C MET A 1 -36.56 -27.67 -24.04
N ASP A 2 -37.40 -26.79 -24.58
CA ASP A 2 -36.92 -25.65 -25.39
C ASP A 2 -37.19 -24.30 -24.70
N GLU A 3 -37.64 -24.34 -23.45
CA GLU A 3 -37.98 -23.16 -22.67
C GLU A 3 -37.26 -23.21 -21.31
N VAL A 4 -36.42 -22.21 -21.05
CA VAL A 4 -35.73 -22.03 -19.78
C VAL A 4 -36.33 -20.81 -19.09
N HIS A 5 -37.00 -21.05 -17.97
CA HIS A 5 -37.48 -19.98 -17.10
C HIS A 5 -36.45 -19.72 -16.01
N TRP A 6 -35.83 -18.54 -16.07
CA TRP A 6 -34.92 -18.07 -15.04
C TRP A 6 -35.70 -17.50 -13.85
N ALA A 7 -35.10 -17.57 -12.66
CA ALA A 7 -35.55 -16.77 -11.52
C ALA A 7 -35.43 -15.27 -11.82
N ALA A 8 -36.08 -14.44 -11.02
CA ALA A 8 -35.87 -12.99 -11.07
C ALA A 8 -34.54 -12.61 -10.38
N PRO A 9 -33.91 -11.48 -10.74
CA PRO A 9 -32.81 -10.92 -9.95
C PRO A 9 -33.24 -10.62 -8.50
N PRO A 10 -32.35 -10.79 -7.50
CA PRO A 10 -30.93 -11.12 -7.64
C PRO A 10 -30.62 -12.62 -7.81
N GLU A 11 -31.58 -13.52 -7.52
CA GLU A 11 -31.36 -14.98 -7.51
C GLU A 11 -30.86 -15.52 -8.86
N ARG A 12 -31.31 -14.91 -9.97
CA ARG A 12 -30.81 -15.24 -11.32
C ARG A 12 -29.29 -15.13 -11.45
N ASP A 13 -28.71 -14.16 -10.75
CA ASP A 13 -27.31 -13.76 -10.89
C ASP A 13 -26.43 -14.36 -9.77
N GLU A 14 -27.02 -15.11 -8.83
CA GLU A 14 -26.36 -15.71 -7.65
C GLU A 14 -26.52 -17.24 -7.63
N ALA A 15 -25.96 -17.91 -8.64
CA ALA A 15 -26.06 -19.36 -8.77
C ALA A 15 -25.27 -20.11 -7.69
N GLY A 16 -25.90 -21.14 -7.11
CA GLY A 16 -25.29 -22.04 -6.13
C GLY A 16 -25.53 -21.61 -4.68
N SER A 17 -24.91 -22.31 -3.74
CA SER A 17 -25.02 -21.97 -2.32
C SER A 17 -24.33 -20.62 -2.05
N PRO A 18 -25.04 -19.62 -1.51
CA PRO A 18 -24.46 -18.30 -1.28
C PRO A 18 -23.41 -18.35 -0.16
N ASN A 19 -22.49 -17.39 -0.17
CA ASN A 19 -21.59 -17.14 0.96
C ASN A 19 -22.35 -16.44 2.10
N VAL A 20 -23.24 -17.18 2.77
CA VAL A 20 -24.11 -16.65 3.83
C VAL A 20 -23.30 -16.00 4.95
N VAL A 21 -22.21 -16.64 5.38
CA VAL A 21 -21.36 -16.11 6.46
C VAL A 21 -20.73 -14.77 6.04
N GLY A 22 -20.22 -14.67 4.81
CA GLY A 22 -19.68 -13.43 4.26
C GLY A 22 -20.74 -12.32 4.16
N ALA A 23 -21.95 -12.65 3.72
CA ALA A 23 -23.05 -11.68 3.64
C ALA A 23 -23.45 -11.15 5.03
N VAL A 24 -23.55 -12.02 6.04
CA VAL A 24 -23.85 -11.63 7.42
C VAL A 24 -22.71 -10.78 8.01
N ALA A 25 -21.46 -11.15 7.78
CA ALA A 25 -20.31 -10.38 8.22
C ALA A 25 -20.27 -8.99 7.58
N LEU A 26 -20.56 -8.89 6.28
CA LEU A 26 -20.65 -7.61 5.57
C LEU A 26 -21.77 -6.73 6.14
N ALA A 27 -22.95 -7.30 6.41
CA ALA A 27 -24.05 -6.58 7.03
C ALA A 27 -23.68 -6.05 8.43
N ALA A 28 -22.97 -6.84 9.23
CA ALA A 28 -22.46 -6.40 10.53
C ALA A 28 -21.44 -5.25 10.40
N SER A 29 -20.49 -5.37 9.46
CA SER A 29 -19.52 -4.30 9.18
C SER A 29 -20.20 -3.01 8.73
N ILE A 30 -21.18 -3.08 7.83
CA ILE A 30 -21.96 -1.90 7.40
C ILE A 30 -22.67 -1.26 8.59
N ARG A 31 -23.27 -2.06 9.49
CA ARG A 31 -23.94 -1.53 10.68
C ARG A 31 -22.97 -0.79 11.61
N ILE A 32 -21.78 -1.34 11.82
CA ILE A 32 -20.75 -0.71 12.66
C ILE A 32 -20.28 0.61 12.02
N LEU A 33 -19.93 0.60 10.73
CA LEU A 33 -19.49 1.80 10.02
C LEU A 33 -20.58 2.89 10.00
N SER A 34 -21.84 2.50 9.81
CA SER A 34 -22.98 3.42 9.88
C SER A 34 -23.22 3.98 11.29
N GLN A 35 -22.93 3.22 12.35
CA GLN A 35 -23.02 3.71 13.73
C GLN A 35 -21.92 4.72 14.06
N VAL A 36 -20.71 4.53 13.52
CA VAL A 36 -19.62 5.52 13.60
C VAL A 36 -19.98 6.76 12.77
N GLY A 37 -20.59 6.56 11.60
CA GLY A 37 -20.98 7.60 10.66
C GLY A 37 -19.95 7.77 9.55
N MET A 38 -20.38 7.62 8.29
CA MET A 38 -19.48 7.68 7.13
C MET A 38 -18.85 9.07 6.93
N ASP A 39 -19.57 10.14 7.28
CA ASP A 39 -19.05 11.51 7.20
C ASP A 39 -17.92 11.73 8.22
N ALA A 40 -18.08 11.23 9.45
CA ALA A 40 -17.05 11.31 10.47
C ALA A 40 -15.79 10.51 10.08
N ILE A 41 -15.96 9.33 9.47
CA ILE A 41 -14.86 8.54 8.92
C ILE A 41 -14.13 9.31 7.81
N ALA A 42 -14.88 9.88 6.86
CA ALA A 42 -14.31 10.64 5.77
C ALA A 42 -13.52 11.88 6.27
N ASP A 43 -14.05 12.60 7.26
CA ASP A 43 -13.37 13.74 7.86
C ASP A 43 -12.09 13.33 8.61
N HIS A 44 -12.13 12.21 9.34
CA HIS A 44 -10.94 11.64 9.97
C HIS A 44 -9.86 11.28 8.93
N GLU A 45 -10.23 10.55 7.88
CA GLU A 45 -9.30 10.19 6.80
C GLU A 45 -8.74 11.42 6.07
N LYS A 46 -9.55 12.47 5.85
CA LYS A 46 -9.06 13.75 5.33
C LYS A 46 -8.02 14.38 6.26
N ASN A 47 -8.25 14.36 7.58
CA ASN A 47 -7.30 14.89 8.55
C ASN A 47 -5.98 14.10 8.55
N LEU A 48 -6.05 12.77 8.53
CA LEU A 48 -4.88 11.90 8.39
C LEU A 48 -4.11 12.18 7.08
N THR A 49 -4.83 12.27 5.96
CA THR A 49 -4.23 12.57 4.64
C THR A 49 -3.51 13.91 4.64
N ARG A 50 -4.12 14.95 5.22
CA ARG A 50 -3.53 16.27 5.37
C ARG A 50 -2.21 16.20 6.13
N HIS A 51 -2.24 15.53 7.27
CA HIS A 51 -1.10 15.38 8.16
C HIS A 51 0.05 14.62 7.47
N ALA A 52 -0.27 13.49 6.84
CA ALA A 52 0.71 12.71 6.09
C ALA A 52 1.33 13.50 4.93
N LEU A 53 0.53 14.27 4.17
CA LEU A 53 1.08 15.12 3.11
C LEU A 53 2.03 16.19 3.65
N ARG A 54 1.71 16.81 4.79
CA ARG A 54 2.58 17.81 5.43
C ARG A 54 3.88 17.19 5.92
N ARG A 55 3.82 16.04 6.59
CA ARG A 55 4.99 15.32 7.12
C ARG A 55 5.88 14.76 6.01
N LEU A 56 5.30 14.10 5.00
CA LEU A 56 6.08 13.39 3.98
C LEU A 56 6.68 14.32 2.91
N LYS A 57 6.03 15.45 2.60
CA LYS A 57 6.48 16.39 1.56
C LYS A 57 7.79 17.10 1.92
N ILE A 58 8.10 17.23 3.20
CA ILE A 58 9.32 17.92 3.68
C ILE A 58 10.55 17.00 3.75
N ILE A 59 10.37 15.69 3.59
CA ILE A 59 11.47 14.73 3.63
C ILE A 59 12.21 14.78 2.30
N ASP A 60 13.43 15.31 2.30
CA ASP A 60 14.28 15.32 1.10
C ASP A 60 14.53 13.88 0.63
N GLY A 61 14.51 13.63 -0.67
CA GLY A 61 14.61 12.28 -1.22
C GLY A 61 13.31 11.46 -1.23
N VAL A 62 12.21 11.91 -0.61
CA VAL A 62 10.89 11.27 -0.78
C VAL A 62 10.08 12.00 -1.85
N ARG A 63 9.70 11.29 -2.91
CA ARG A 63 8.84 11.81 -3.98
C ARG A 63 7.44 11.22 -3.86
N ILE A 64 6.46 12.07 -3.57
CA ILE A 64 5.04 11.71 -3.57
C ILE A 64 4.47 11.80 -4.99
N TYR A 65 3.63 10.83 -5.35
CA TYR A 65 2.87 10.81 -6.60
C TYR A 65 1.42 11.26 -6.37
N GLY A 66 0.85 11.98 -7.34
CA GLY A 66 -0.43 12.67 -7.20
C GLY A 66 -0.33 14.00 -6.44
N SER A 67 -1.46 14.53 -5.98
CA SER A 67 -1.62 15.98 -5.70
C SER A 67 -0.68 16.68 -4.69
N THR A 68 -0.05 16.15 -3.65
CA THR A 68 0.82 16.89 -2.66
C THR A 68 0.31 18.16 -1.95
N ASP A 69 -0.76 18.81 -2.40
CA ASP A 69 -1.37 19.98 -1.76
C ASP A 69 -2.22 19.50 -0.57
N PRO A 70 -1.83 19.82 0.68
CA PRO A 70 -2.56 19.39 1.86
C PRO A 70 -3.91 20.11 2.02
N ASP A 71 -4.15 21.20 1.30
CA ASP A 71 -5.38 21.99 1.41
C ASP A 71 -6.39 21.63 0.31
N ARG A 72 -5.99 20.82 -0.68
CA ARG A 72 -6.86 20.30 -1.75
C ARG A 72 -7.11 18.78 -1.60
N LEU A 73 -7.97 18.44 -0.65
CA LEU A 73 -8.24 17.04 -0.28
C LEU A 73 -9.55 16.46 -0.83
N ASP A 74 -10.44 17.28 -1.40
CA ASP A 74 -11.74 16.79 -1.87
C ASP A 74 -11.61 15.79 -3.05
N ASP A 75 -10.52 15.88 -3.82
CA ASP A 75 -10.18 14.95 -4.90
C ASP A 75 -9.14 13.89 -4.48
N ARG A 76 -8.86 13.73 -3.17
CA ARG A 76 -7.78 12.87 -2.69
C ARG A 76 -8.22 11.96 -1.55
N LEU A 77 -7.91 10.66 -1.70
CA LEU A 77 -8.11 9.65 -0.67
C LEU A 77 -6.91 9.55 0.28
N GLY A 78 -7.09 8.86 1.41
CA GLY A 78 -6.06 8.47 2.38
C GLY A 78 -5.02 7.48 1.87
N VAL A 79 -4.64 7.58 0.60
CA VAL A 79 -3.67 6.70 -0.07
C VAL A 79 -2.55 7.56 -0.63
N ILE A 80 -1.31 7.27 -0.19
CA ILE A 80 -0.13 8.01 -0.59
C ILE A 80 0.86 7.03 -1.22
N SER A 81 1.01 7.15 -2.54
CA SER A 81 2.08 6.49 -3.29
C SER A 81 3.33 7.38 -3.33
N PHE A 82 4.48 6.81 -3.03
CA PHE A 82 5.75 7.53 -3.00
C PHE A 82 6.92 6.64 -3.44
N ALA A 83 8.02 7.29 -3.81
CA ALA A 83 9.32 6.67 -4.04
C ALA A 83 10.37 7.31 -3.13
N VAL A 84 11.34 6.53 -2.69
CA VAL A 84 12.56 7.04 -2.06
C VAL A 84 13.65 7.07 -3.14
N LYS A 85 14.36 8.20 -3.22
CA LYS A 85 15.40 8.42 -4.23
C LYS A 85 16.46 7.33 -4.14
N ASP A 86 16.87 6.81 -5.31
CA ASP A 86 17.93 5.82 -5.48
C ASP A 86 17.73 4.51 -4.68
N MET A 87 16.49 4.21 -4.25
CA MET A 87 16.17 3.01 -3.49
C MET A 87 15.01 2.22 -4.13
N PRO A 88 15.16 0.89 -4.33
CA PRO A 88 14.07 0.03 -4.80
C PRO A 88 12.88 0.04 -3.84
N HIS A 89 11.66 0.12 -4.38
CA HIS A 89 10.42 0.17 -3.59
C HIS A 89 10.26 -1.04 -2.65
N ALA A 90 10.69 -2.22 -3.08
CA ALA A 90 10.68 -3.44 -2.27
C ALA A 90 11.66 -3.36 -1.08
N GLN A 91 12.82 -2.72 -1.25
CA GLN A 91 13.78 -2.51 -0.18
C GLN A 91 13.25 -1.51 0.86
N VAL A 92 12.67 -0.38 0.42
CA VAL A 92 12.00 0.59 1.31
C VAL A 92 10.91 -0.10 2.13
N ALA A 93 10.06 -0.90 1.48
CA ALA A 93 8.99 -1.63 2.16
C ALA A 93 9.53 -2.67 3.17
N ALA A 94 10.63 -3.35 2.85
CA ALA A 94 11.28 -4.27 3.77
C ALA A 94 11.82 -3.55 5.01
N ILE A 95 12.52 -2.42 4.85
CA ILE A 95 13.04 -1.64 5.99
C ILE A 95 11.90 -1.13 6.88
N LEU A 96 10.86 -0.56 6.27
CA LEU A 96 9.67 -0.11 6.99
C LEU A 96 9.01 -1.25 7.79
N GLY A 97 8.93 -2.45 7.21
CA GLY A 97 8.34 -3.62 7.86
C GLY A 97 9.19 -4.19 8.99
N PHE A 98 10.46 -4.53 8.71
CA PHE A 98 11.33 -5.24 9.65
C PHE A 98 11.84 -4.35 10.79
N GLU A 99 12.12 -3.07 10.53
CA GLU A 99 12.66 -2.16 11.56
C GLU A 99 11.59 -1.23 12.14
N GLY A 100 10.67 -0.77 11.28
CA GLY A 100 9.61 0.15 11.68
C GLY A 100 8.34 -0.54 12.19
N GLY A 101 8.12 -1.83 11.91
CA GLY A 101 6.83 -2.47 12.17
C GLY A 101 5.69 -1.87 11.32
N ILE A 102 6.01 -1.20 10.21
CA ILE A 102 5.06 -0.45 9.39
C ILE A 102 4.66 -1.26 8.16
N GLY A 103 3.39 -1.64 8.09
CA GLY A 103 2.82 -2.35 6.95
C GLY A 103 2.52 -1.42 5.77
N VAL A 104 3.28 -1.54 4.69
CA VAL A 104 3.03 -0.85 3.41
C VAL A 104 2.85 -1.85 2.26
N ARG A 105 2.29 -1.39 1.14
CA ARG A 105 2.33 -2.14 -0.13
C ARG A 105 3.42 -1.57 -1.03
N ASN A 106 4.05 -2.43 -1.82
CA ASN A 106 4.98 -2.01 -2.88
C ASN A 106 4.61 -2.66 -4.22
N GLY A 107 5.13 -2.12 -5.33
CA GLY A 107 4.87 -2.58 -6.69
C GLY A 107 3.96 -1.67 -7.52
N CYS A 108 3.20 -2.27 -8.44
CA CYS A 108 2.37 -1.55 -9.43
C CYS A 108 0.87 -1.50 -9.09
N PHE A 109 0.42 -1.97 -7.93
CA PHE A 109 -0.97 -1.82 -7.44
C PHE A 109 -2.09 -2.19 -8.45
N CYS A 110 -1.87 -3.18 -9.32
CA CYS A 110 -2.78 -3.55 -10.43
C CYS A 110 -2.99 -2.45 -11.50
N ALA A 111 -2.20 -1.37 -11.46
CA ALA A 111 -2.26 -0.24 -12.38
C ALA A 111 -0.96 -0.12 -13.22
N HIS A 112 -0.41 -1.26 -13.68
CA HIS A 112 0.89 -1.35 -14.34
C HIS A 112 1.09 -0.31 -15.46
N PRO A 113 0.19 -0.16 -16.45
CA PRO A 113 0.40 0.81 -17.53
C PRO A 113 0.52 2.25 -17.02
N TYR A 114 -0.27 2.59 -16.00
CA TYR A 114 -0.26 3.91 -15.40
C TYR A 114 1.02 4.18 -14.61
N LEU A 115 1.51 3.23 -13.81
CA LEU A 115 2.79 3.42 -13.10
C LEU A 115 3.98 3.48 -14.05
N LEU A 116 4.02 2.65 -15.10
CA LEU A 116 5.10 2.72 -16.09
C LEU A 116 5.16 4.13 -16.73
N HIS A 117 4.00 4.69 -17.05
CA HIS A 117 3.88 6.06 -17.55
C HIS A 117 4.37 7.09 -16.52
N LEU A 118 3.92 7.01 -15.26
CA LEU A 118 4.35 7.94 -14.19
C LEU A 118 5.85 7.88 -13.89
N LEU A 119 6.45 6.68 -14.03
CA LEU A 119 7.87 6.45 -13.85
C LEU A 119 8.70 6.86 -15.08
N GLY A 120 8.06 7.29 -16.17
CA GLY A 120 8.74 7.70 -17.40
C GLY A 120 9.47 6.55 -18.09
N LEU A 121 8.98 5.32 -17.96
CA LEU A 121 9.59 4.15 -18.57
C LEU A 121 9.17 4.04 -20.03
N SER A 122 10.15 3.86 -20.92
CA SER A 122 9.90 3.58 -22.34
C SER A 122 9.37 2.16 -22.53
N GLU A 123 8.71 1.92 -23.67
CA GLU A 123 8.27 0.57 -24.05
C GLU A 123 9.43 -0.42 -24.05
N ASP A 124 10.60 -0.03 -24.57
CA ASP A 124 11.81 -0.87 -24.56
C ASP A 124 12.19 -1.32 -23.14
N LYS A 125 12.15 -0.41 -22.15
CA LYS A 125 12.45 -0.75 -20.75
C LYS A 125 11.38 -1.65 -20.16
N ALA A 126 10.11 -1.42 -20.46
CA ALA A 126 9.03 -2.29 -20.03
C ALA A 126 9.20 -3.72 -20.57
N GLN A 127 9.67 -3.86 -21.81
CA GLN A 127 9.97 -5.14 -22.43
C GLN A 127 11.14 -5.85 -21.75
N VAL A 128 12.20 -5.12 -21.38
CA VAL A 128 13.32 -5.68 -20.60
C VAL A 128 12.82 -6.24 -19.28
N TYR A 129 12.03 -5.49 -18.52
CA TYR A 129 11.46 -5.98 -17.25
C TYR A 129 10.59 -7.23 -17.45
N GLN A 130 9.79 -7.26 -18.51
CA GLN A 130 8.99 -8.43 -18.82
C GLN A 130 9.87 -9.67 -19.08
N GLN A 131 10.97 -9.51 -19.82
CA GLN A 131 11.92 -10.61 -20.07
C GLN A 131 12.63 -11.07 -18.80
N GLU A 132 13.05 -10.14 -17.93
CA GLU A 132 13.65 -10.47 -16.64
C GLU A 132 12.67 -11.31 -15.79
N ILE A 133 11.41 -10.90 -15.70
CA ILE A 133 10.36 -11.64 -14.97
C ILE A 133 10.18 -13.06 -15.54
N LEU A 134 10.13 -13.19 -16.87
CA LEU A 134 10.00 -14.50 -17.55
C LEU A 134 11.20 -15.41 -17.28
N ASN A 135 12.39 -14.83 -17.10
CA ASN A 135 13.61 -15.53 -16.72
C ASN A 135 13.71 -15.79 -15.20
N GLY A 136 12.69 -15.42 -14.43
CA GLY A 136 12.67 -15.61 -12.98
C GLY A 136 13.50 -14.59 -12.20
N ASP A 137 13.87 -13.46 -12.80
CA ASP A 137 14.54 -12.34 -12.12
C ASP A 137 13.55 -11.18 -11.93
N ARG A 138 13.20 -10.90 -10.67
CA ARG A 138 12.29 -9.82 -10.26
C ARG A 138 13.04 -8.67 -9.57
N SER A 139 14.36 -8.59 -9.75
CA SER A 139 15.22 -7.58 -9.13
C SER A 139 14.86 -6.13 -9.48
N ASN A 140 14.50 -5.89 -10.74
CA ASN A 140 14.31 -4.53 -11.26
C ASN A 140 12.84 -4.17 -11.47
N LEU A 141 11.92 -4.83 -10.76
CA LEU A 141 10.50 -4.59 -10.92
C LEU A 141 10.16 -3.10 -10.73
N PRO A 142 9.56 -2.43 -11.72
CA PRO A 142 9.12 -1.06 -11.55
C PRO A 142 7.97 -1.01 -10.56
N GLY A 143 7.93 0.04 -9.75
CA GLY A 143 6.91 0.19 -8.74
C GLY A 143 7.16 1.36 -7.80
N LEU A 144 6.21 1.55 -6.90
CA LEU A 144 6.24 2.55 -5.85
C LEU A 144 5.94 1.88 -4.52
N VAL A 145 6.15 2.60 -3.42
CA VAL A 145 5.59 2.26 -2.11
C VAL A 145 4.25 2.97 -1.95
N ARG A 146 3.31 2.35 -1.24
CA ARG A 146 1.99 2.92 -0.93
C ARG A 146 1.65 2.71 0.53
N ALA A 147 1.48 3.83 1.24
CA ALA A 147 0.80 3.88 2.53
C ALA A 147 -0.69 4.14 2.30
N SER A 148 -1.55 3.50 3.09
CA SER A 148 -3.01 3.64 2.99
C SER A 148 -3.57 3.72 4.40
N PHE A 149 -4.27 4.81 4.70
CA PHE A 149 -4.81 5.13 6.00
C PHE A 149 -6.31 4.89 6.01
N GLY A 150 -6.82 4.31 7.09
CA GLY A 150 -8.25 4.12 7.32
C GLY A 150 -8.71 4.73 8.64
N CYS A 151 -9.98 4.47 8.98
CA CYS A 151 -10.63 4.99 10.18
C CYS A 151 -9.94 4.62 11.52
N TYR A 152 -9.11 3.59 11.54
CA TYR A 152 -8.40 3.12 12.73
C TYR A 152 -7.00 3.72 12.90
N ASN A 153 -6.48 4.41 11.89
CA ASN A 153 -5.14 4.97 11.98
C ASN A 153 -5.10 6.30 12.74
N THR A 154 -3.92 6.64 13.24
CA THR A 154 -3.69 7.89 13.98
C THR A 154 -2.57 8.75 13.37
N THR A 155 -2.47 10.00 13.82
CA THR A 155 -1.40 10.91 13.40
C THR A 155 -0.02 10.48 13.90
N GLU A 156 0.04 9.80 15.04
CA GLU A 156 1.29 9.28 15.61
C GLU A 156 1.87 8.15 14.77
N GLU A 157 1.03 7.29 14.19
CA GLU A 157 1.47 6.26 13.24
C GLU A 157 2.03 6.89 11.95
N ILE A 158 1.45 8.00 11.50
CA ILE A 158 1.94 8.77 10.35
C ILE A 158 3.29 9.43 10.68
N ASP A 159 3.43 9.96 11.89
CA ASP A 159 4.68 10.54 12.37
C ASP A 159 5.77 9.47 12.43
N HIS A 160 5.46 8.29 12.97
CA HIS A 160 6.40 7.16 12.99
C HIS A 160 6.80 6.70 11.58
N LEU A 161 5.86 6.68 10.62
CA LEU A 161 6.19 6.45 9.21
C LEU A 161 7.15 7.52 8.66
N ALA A 162 6.89 8.80 8.93
CA ALA A 162 7.73 9.89 8.47
C ALA A 162 9.14 9.81 9.06
N ASP A 163 9.26 9.58 10.36
CA ASP A 163 10.54 9.45 11.07
C ASP A 163 11.35 8.26 10.52
N MET A 164 10.70 7.13 10.23
CA MET A 164 11.36 5.98 9.61
C MET A 164 11.82 6.28 8.16
N LEU A 165 11.06 7.05 7.40
CA LEU A 165 11.46 7.47 6.05
C LEU A 165 12.66 8.43 6.08
N GLU A 166 12.70 9.36 7.03
CA GLU A 166 13.86 10.23 7.25
C GLU A 166 15.12 9.41 7.56
N ARG A 167 15.00 8.38 8.40
CA ARG A 167 16.10 7.45 8.70
C ARG A 167 16.53 6.65 7.47
N ILE A 168 15.57 6.15 6.67
CA ILE A 168 15.86 5.45 5.42
C ILE A 168 16.65 6.34 4.45
N VAL A 169 16.20 7.60 4.26
CA VAL A 169 16.88 8.59 3.41
C VAL A 169 18.30 8.87 3.92
N ALA A 170 18.46 9.00 5.24
CA ALA A 170 19.76 9.24 5.86
C ALA A 170 20.69 8.01 5.85
N GLY A 171 20.20 6.84 5.44
CA GLY A 171 20.93 5.57 5.55
C GLY A 171 21.08 5.05 6.98
N ASP A 172 20.30 5.57 7.94
CA ASP A 172 20.30 5.20 9.35
C ASP A 172 19.32 4.03 9.64
N TYR A 173 19.53 2.92 8.95
CA TYR A 173 18.82 1.66 9.21
C TYR A 173 19.84 0.55 9.50
N ARG A 174 19.42 -0.44 10.29
CA ARG A 174 20.34 -1.40 10.92
C ARG A 174 20.63 -2.64 10.09
N GLY A 175 19.67 -3.07 9.27
CA GLY A 175 19.76 -4.33 8.54
C GLY A 175 20.57 -4.22 7.24
N ASP A 176 21.41 -5.22 6.98
CA ASP A 176 21.91 -5.50 5.63
C ASP A 176 20.83 -6.26 4.87
N TYR A 177 20.22 -5.64 3.85
CA TYR A 177 19.12 -6.26 3.09
C TYR A 177 19.64 -6.95 1.83
N VAL A 178 19.29 -8.22 1.65
CA VAL A 178 19.60 -9.01 0.47
C VAL A 178 18.36 -9.18 -0.38
N LEU A 179 18.53 -8.93 -1.67
CA LEU A 179 17.51 -9.18 -2.67
C LEU A 179 17.38 -10.67 -2.98
N HIS A 180 16.18 -11.21 -2.82
CA HIS A 180 15.81 -12.52 -3.30
C HIS A 180 15.25 -12.41 -4.73
N LYS A 181 16.12 -12.57 -5.73
CA LYS A 181 15.79 -12.36 -7.15
C LYS A 181 14.51 -13.06 -7.64
N PRO A 182 14.22 -14.32 -7.28
CA PRO A 182 13.01 -14.98 -7.77
C PRO A 182 11.73 -14.29 -7.34
N THR A 183 11.70 -13.61 -6.19
CA THR A 183 10.51 -12.91 -5.72
C THR A 183 10.59 -11.39 -5.91
N GLY A 184 11.80 -10.83 -5.94
CA GLY A 184 12.02 -9.38 -5.96
C GLY A 184 12.01 -8.75 -4.57
N ASP A 185 11.84 -9.57 -3.53
CA ASP A 185 11.75 -9.12 -2.14
C ASP A 185 13.13 -8.90 -1.54
N TYR A 186 13.20 -7.97 -0.59
CA TYR A 186 14.37 -7.74 0.25
C TYR A 186 14.13 -8.36 1.62
N VAL A 187 15.11 -9.11 2.11
CA VAL A 187 15.12 -9.68 3.45
C VAL A 187 16.41 -9.30 4.18
N PRO A 188 16.34 -8.96 5.48
CA PRO A 188 17.55 -8.66 6.24
C PRO A 188 18.39 -9.93 6.43
N GLN A 189 19.72 -9.83 6.31
CA GLN A 189 20.64 -10.93 6.60
C GLN A 189 20.59 -11.35 8.07
N THR A 190 20.39 -10.36 8.94
CA THR A 190 20.23 -10.54 10.38
C THR A 190 18.95 -9.87 10.82
N PHE A 191 18.09 -10.64 11.50
CA PHE A 191 16.84 -10.13 12.06
C PHE A 191 16.76 -10.57 13.51
N ASP A 192 16.55 -9.61 14.42
CA ASP A 192 16.23 -9.87 15.80
C ASP A 192 14.71 -9.87 15.98
N PRO A 193 14.06 -11.05 16.16
CA PRO A 193 12.61 -11.11 16.32
C PRO A 193 12.11 -10.36 17.57
N ALA A 194 12.98 -10.08 18.54
CA ALA A 194 12.59 -9.33 19.74
C ALA A 194 12.08 -7.92 19.42
N ILE A 195 12.49 -7.35 18.27
CA ILE A 195 11.98 -6.05 17.81
C ILE A 195 10.46 -6.06 17.60
N LEU A 196 9.88 -7.21 17.24
CA LEU A 196 8.44 -7.34 17.02
C LEU A 196 7.63 -7.18 18.31
N HIS A 197 8.20 -7.51 19.47
CA HIS A 197 7.52 -7.30 20.76
C HIS A 197 7.23 -5.84 21.06
N ARG A 198 7.99 -4.90 20.46
CA ARG A 198 7.71 -3.47 20.58
C ARG A 198 6.41 -3.06 19.90
N TYR A 199 6.01 -3.78 18.86
CA TYR A 199 4.88 -3.41 18.00
C TYR A 199 3.67 -4.34 18.19
N PHE A 200 3.89 -5.59 18.60
CA PHE A 200 2.87 -6.63 18.68
C PHE A 200 2.74 -7.21 20.11
N SER A 201 2.77 -6.34 21.12
CA SER A 201 2.38 -6.74 22.49
C SER A 201 0.85 -6.82 22.56
N LEU A 202 0.32 -8.04 22.64
CA LEU A 202 -1.09 -8.30 23.00
C LEU A 202 -1.35 -7.98 24.47
#